data_AF-A0AAV8ZDQ9-F1
#
_entry.id   AF-A0AAV8ZDQ9-F1
#
_cell.length_a   1.000
_cell.length_b   1.000
_cell.length_c   1.000
_cell.angle_alpha   90.00
_cell.angle_beta   90.00
_cell.angle_gamma   90.00
#
_symmetry.space_group_name_H-M   'P 1'
#
loop_
_entity.id
_entity.type
_entity.pdbx_description
1 polymer ?
#
loop_
_entity_poly.entity_id
_entity_poly.type
_entity_poly.pdbx_seq_one_letter_code
_entity_poly.pdbx_strand_id
1 'polypeptide(L)'
;MFSKKQTYVMLKEVYRNECLSHTQVFEWFKRFKEGRETTEDEPRHRRTSMSKTDENIGKLIREDHRLSIREFAEITEIDKECVRQILHESFNMRKVCAEMVSKLLTPEQKDSRMNN
;
A
#
# COMPACT_ATOMS: atom_id res chain seq x y z
N MET A 1 -36.20 19.29 1.11
CA MET A 1 -35.23 18.24 0.72
C MET A 1 -36.01 17.06 0.15
N PHE A 2 -35.71 16.60 -1.06
CA PHE A 2 -36.40 15.46 -1.68
C PHE A 2 -36.23 14.19 -0.84
N SER A 3 -37.25 13.33 -0.81
CA SER A 3 -37.14 12.01 -0.20
C SER A 3 -36.40 11.05 -1.13
N LYS A 4 -35.65 10.09 -0.57
CA LYS A 4 -34.93 9.05 -1.32
C LYS A 4 -35.79 8.34 -2.39
N LYS A 5 -37.09 8.14 -2.11
CA LYS A 5 -38.05 7.56 -3.06
C LYS A 5 -38.36 8.49 -4.23
N GLN A 6 -38.52 9.79 -3.97
CA GLN A 6 -38.78 10.79 -4.99
C GLN A 6 -37.57 10.93 -5.93
N THR A 7 -36.35 10.96 -5.37
CA THR A 7 -35.12 10.99 -6.17
C THR A 7 -35.02 9.79 -7.11
N TYR A 8 -35.36 8.59 -6.66
CA TYR A 8 -35.37 7.39 -7.53
C TYR A 8 -36.40 7.49 -8.67
N VAL A 9 -37.62 7.98 -8.40
CA VAL A 9 -38.64 8.18 -9.43
C VAL A 9 -38.15 9.15 -10.50
N MET A 10 -37.59 10.30 -10.09
CA MET A 10 -37.07 11.31 -11.00
C MET A 10 -35.90 10.78 -11.85
N LEU A 11 -34.97 10.03 -11.24
CA LEU A 11 -33.88 9.38 -11.98
C LEU A 11 -34.41 8.35 -12.98
N LYS A 12 -35.41 7.56 -12.60
CA LYS A 12 -35.99 6.55 -13.47
C LYS A 12 -36.77 7.16 -14.65
N GLU A 13 -37.42 8.30 -14.46
CA GLU A 13 -38.10 9.02 -15.54
C GLU A 13 -37.13 9.52 -16.60
N VAL A 14 -35.97 10.06 -16.18
CA VAL A 14 -34.95 10.61 -17.07
C VAL A 14 -34.13 9.51 -17.74
N TYR A 15 -33.58 8.58 -16.97
CA TYR A 15 -32.61 7.58 -17.45
C TYR A 15 -33.23 6.24 -17.85
N ARG A 16 -34.50 5.99 -17.49
CA ARG A 16 -35.27 4.78 -17.85
C ARG A 16 -34.50 3.49 -17.60
N ASN A 17 -34.01 2.85 -18.65
CA ASN A 17 -33.33 1.55 -18.62
C ASN A 17 -31.85 1.67 -18.20
N GLU A 18 -31.26 2.86 -18.30
CA GLU A 18 -29.89 3.15 -17.87
C GLU A 18 -29.85 3.71 -16.43
N CYS A 19 -31.00 3.77 -15.76
CA CYS A 19 -31.08 4.23 -14.38
C CYS A 19 -30.35 3.26 -13.44
N LEU A 20 -29.65 3.82 -12.46
CA LEU A 20 -29.10 3.05 -11.33
C LEU A 20 -30.19 2.24 -10.62
N SER A 21 -29.79 1.09 -10.07
CA SER A 21 -30.70 0.28 -9.27
C SER A 21 -31.21 1.04 -8.04
N HIS A 22 -32.40 0.65 -7.56
CA HIS A 22 -33.00 1.25 -6.37
C HIS A 22 -32.06 1.28 -5.15
N THR A 23 -31.26 0.22 -4.96
CA THR A 23 -30.27 0.12 -3.88
C THR A 23 -29.15 1.14 -4.05
N GLN A 24 -28.58 1.26 -5.25
CA GLN A 24 -27.49 2.22 -5.53
C GLN A 24 -27.95 3.66 -5.35
N VAL A 25 -29.16 4.01 -5.81
CA VAL A 25 -29.70 5.38 -5.60
C VAL A 25 -29.86 5.69 -4.12
N PHE A 26 -30.32 4.74 -3.32
CA PHE A 26 -30.50 4.93 -1.88
C PHE A 26 -29.16 5.07 -1.15
N GLU A 27 -28.16 4.30 -1.56
CA GLU A 27 -26.81 4.38 -1.04
C GLU A 27 -26.16 5.73 -1.35
N TRP A 28 -26.22 6.18 -2.61
CA TRP A 28 -25.75 7.51 -3.00
C TRP A 28 -26.50 8.63 -2.27
N PHE A 29 -27.82 8.52 -2.14
CA PHE A 29 -28.63 9.48 -1.38
C PHE A 29 -28.17 9.57 0.08
N LYS A 30 -27.83 8.43 0.71
CA LYS A 30 -27.28 8.38 2.06
C LYS A 30 -25.90 9.07 2.12
N ARG A 31 -25.00 8.73 1.20
CA ARG A 31 -23.64 9.32 1.13
C ARG A 31 -23.67 10.84 0.97
N PHE A 32 -24.55 11.35 0.10
CA PHE A 32 -24.75 12.79 -0.06
C PHE A 32 -25.32 13.44 1.21
N LYS A 33 -26.24 12.76 1.90
CA LYS A 33 -26.74 13.23 3.20
C LYS A 33 -25.67 13.28 4.29
N GLU A 34 -24.68 12.40 4.21
CA GLU A 34 -23.54 12.32 5.14
C GLU A 34 -22.42 13.31 4.78
N GLY A 35 -22.63 14.18 3.77
CA GLY A 35 -21.71 15.26 3.42
C GLY A 35 -20.67 14.89 2.36
N ARG A 36 -20.79 13.72 1.70
CA ARG A 36 -19.97 13.44 0.51
C ARG A 36 -20.41 14.34 -0.63
N GLU A 37 -19.49 15.03 -1.28
CA GLU A 37 -19.77 15.88 -2.45
C GLU A 37 -19.25 15.28 -3.77
N THR A 38 -18.32 14.32 -3.71
CA THR A 38 -17.69 13.72 -4.89
C THR A 38 -18.45 12.49 -5.40
N THR A 39 -18.53 12.37 -6.72
CA THR A 39 -19.09 11.20 -7.42
C THR A 39 -18.04 10.17 -7.82
N GLU A 40 -16.75 10.49 -7.63
CA GLU A 40 -15.64 9.59 -7.93
C GLU A 40 -15.66 8.36 -7.01
N ASP A 41 -15.19 7.23 -7.54
CA ASP A 41 -15.01 6.01 -6.75
C ASP A 41 -14.00 6.26 -5.64
N GLU A 42 -14.31 5.79 -4.43
CA GLU A 42 -13.31 5.75 -3.37
C GLU A 42 -12.15 4.83 -3.76
N PRO A 43 -10.95 5.08 -3.21
CA PRO A 43 -9.80 4.19 -3.38
C PRO A 43 -10.23 2.76 -3.06
N ARG A 44 -10.31 1.93 -4.10
CA ARG A 44 -10.64 0.52 -3.92
C ARG A 44 -9.47 -0.10 -3.20
N HIS A 45 -9.70 -0.55 -1.95
CA HIS A 45 -8.73 -1.38 -1.25
C HIS A 45 -8.49 -2.62 -2.11
N ARG A 46 -7.34 -2.66 -2.79
CA ARG A 46 -6.85 -3.90 -3.37
C ARG A 46 -6.54 -4.83 -2.19
N ARG A 47 -6.85 -6.10 -2.36
CA ARG A 47 -6.65 -7.11 -1.32
C ARG A 47 -5.15 -7.34 -1.16
N THR A 48 -4.51 -6.56 -0.29
CA THR A 48 -3.18 -6.86 0.22
C THR A 48 -3.29 -6.72 1.73
N SER A 49 -3.59 -7.83 2.41
CA SER A 49 -3.52 -7.88 3.88
C SER A 49 -2.05 -7.83 4.31
N MET A 50 -1.42 -6.65 4.18
CA MET A 50 0.02 -6.45 4.38
C MET A 50 0.40 -6.18 5.83
N SER A 51 -0.53 -5.82 6.73
CA SER A 51 -0.11 -5.28 8.04
C SER A 51 0.70 -6.25 8.90
N LYS A 52 0.37 -7.55 8.89
CA LYS A 52 1.16 -8.59 9.59
C LYS A 52 2.46 -8.95 8.84
N THR A 53 2.46 -8.75 7.53
CA THR A 53 3.59 -9.06 6.66
C THR A 53 4.68 -7.98 6.74
N ASP A 54 4.28 -6.71 6.81
CA ASP A 54 5.17 -5.56 6.87
C ASP A 54 6.04 -5.61 8.13
N GLU A 55 5.47 -5.98 9.29
CA GLU A 55 6.24 -6.12 10.53
C GLU A 55 7.33 -7.20 10.44
N ASN A 56 7.01 -8.35 9.83
CA ASN A 56 7.97 -9.45 9.69
C ASN A 56 9.09 -9.10 8.71
N ILE A 57 8.74 -8.51 7.55
CA ILE A 57 9.72 -8.03 6.57
C ILE A 57 10.60 -6.94 7.19
N GLY A 58 10.00 -6.01 7.94
CA GLY A 58 10.71 -4.94 8.63
C GLY A 58 11.76 -5.43 9.64
N LYS A 59 11.47 -6.52 10.37
CA LYS A 59 12.44 -7.15 11.29
C LYS A 59 13.60 -7.78 10.51
N LEU A 60 13.29 -8.55 9.47
CA LEU A 60 14.30 -9.23 8.65
C LEU A 60 15.25 -8.24 7.95
N ILE A 61 14.73 -7.09 7.48
CA ILE A 61 15.58 -6.03 6.90
C ILE A 61 16.58 -5.47 7.93
N ARG A 62 16.18 -5.35 9.20
CA ARG A 62 17.07 -4.86 10.27
C ARG A 62 18.13 -5.88 10.65
N GLU A 63 17.81 -7.17 10.54
CA GLU A 63 18.75 -8.26 10.78
C GLU A 63 19.76 -8.39 9.64
N ASP A 64 19.29 -8.44 8.39
CA ASP A 64 20.13 -8.46 7.20
C ASP A 64 19.50 -7.70 6.03
N HIS A 65 20.04 -6.51 5.75
CA HIS A 65 19.61 -5.64 4.66
C HIS A 65 20.14 -6.07 3.28
N ARG A 66 20.96 -7.13 3.20
CA ARG A 66 21.57 -7.63 1.96
C ARG A 66 20.77 -8.76 1.32
N LEU A 67 19.74 -9.24 1.99
CA LEU A 67 18.85 -10.28 1.48
C LEU A 67 18.17 -9.86 0.18
N SER A 68 18.08 -10.80 -0.75
CA SER A 68 17.35 -10.64 -1.99
C SER A 68 15.84 -10.85 -1.80
N ILE A 69 15.04 -10.31 -2.72
CA ILE A 69 13.58 -10.52 -2.74
C ILE A 69 13.21 -12.02 -2.72
N ARG A 70 14.04 -12.88 -3.33
CA ARG A 70 13.82 -14.33 -3.32
C ARG A 70 14.01 -14.92 -1.92
N GLU A 71 15.08 -14.53 -1.24
CA GLU A 71 15.34 -15.02 0.14
C GLU A 71 14.26 -14.52 1.10
N PHE A 72 13.83 -13.27 0.98
CA PHE A 72 12.68 -12.77 1.74
C PHE A 72 11.42 -13.60 1.51
N ALA A 73 11.10 -13.92 0.26
CA ALA A 73 9.94 -14.74 -0.07
C ALA A 73 10.03 -16.16 0.52
N GLU A 74 11.22 -16.75 0.52
CA GLU A 74 11.48 -18.08 1.08
C GLU A 74 11.39 -18.07 2.62
N ILE A 75 11.95 -17.06 3.29
CA ILE A 75 11.93 -16.94 4.76
C ILE A 75 10.52 -16.62 5.28
N THR A 76 9.79 -15.77 4.57
CA THR A 76 8.49 -15.25 5.02
C THR A 76 7.30 -16.00 4.44
N GLU A 77 7.54 -16.97 3.55
CA GLU A 77 6.52 -17.72 2.79
C GLU A 77 5.52 -16.82 2.04
N ILE A 78 5.99 -15.65 1.60
CA ILE A 78 5.19 -14.66 0.88
C ILE A 78 5.61 -14.60 -0.56
N ASP A 79 4.63 -14.34 -1.43
CA ASP A 79 4.90 -14.19 -2.84
C ASP A 79 5.94 -13.09 -3.13
N LYS A 80 6.83 -13.34 -4.10
CA LYS A 80 7.93 -12.43 -4.46
C LYS A 80 7.43 -11.07 -4.92
N GLU A 81 6.26 -11.01 -5.57
CA GLU A 81 5.61 -9.78 -5.98
C GLU A 81 5.21 -8.95 -4.77
N CYS A 82 4.58 -9.59 -3.78
CA CYS A 82 4.17 -8.94 -2.53
C CYS A 82 5.38 -8.41 -1.77
N VAL A 83 6.45 -9.20 -1.64
CA VAL A 83 7.71 -8.74 -1.02
C VAL A 83 8.25 -7.52 -1.75
N ARG A 84 8.27 -7.54 -3.09
CA ARG A 84 8.75 -6.39 -3.88
C ARG A 84 7.88 -5.16 -3.65
N GLN A 85 6.57 -5.29 -3.69
CA GLN A 85 5.63 -4.18 -3.45
C GLN A 85 5.83 -3.61 -2.05
N ILE A 86 5.97 -4.45 -1.03
CA ILE A 86 6.18 -3.99 0.35
C ILE A 86 7.50 -3.24 0.48
N LEU A 87 8.60 -3.77 -0.05
CA LEU A 87 9.90 -3.10 -0.01
C LEU A 87 9.88 -1.73 -0.72
N HIS A 88 9.21 -1.63 -1.87
CA HIS A 88 9.20 -0.40 -2.67
C HIS A 88 8.10 0.60 -2.30
N GLU A 89 6.89 0.15 -1.98
CA GLU A 89 5.71 0.98 -1.72
C GLU A 89 5.55 1.28 -0.23
N SER A 90 5.62 0.27 0.63
CA SER A 90 5.47 0.45 2.08
C SER A 90 6.73 1.01 2.75
N PHE A 91 7.90 0.42 2.43
CA PHE A 91 9.18 0.83 3.03
C PHE A 91 9.97 1.86 2.22
N ASN A 92 9.55 2.16 0.99
CA ASN A 92 10.23 3.09 0.08
C ASN A 92 11.73 2.79 -0.11
N MET A 93 12.10 1.51 -0.11
CA MET A 93 13.47 1.04 -0.28
C MET A 93 13.83 0.90 -1.76
N ARG A 94 15.12 1.03 -2.05
CA ARG A 94 15.70 0.78 -3.38
C ARG A 94 16.93 -0.09 -3.24
N LYS A 95 17.19 -0.93 -4.24
CA LYS A 95 18.42 -1.71 -4.31
C LYS A 95 19.60 -0.77 -4.54
N VAL A 96 20.60 -0.85 -3.67
CA VAL A 96 21.88 -0.15 -3.80
C VAL A 96 22.99 -1.20 -3.83
N CYS A 97 23.94 -1.06 -4.76
CA CYS A 97 25.10 -1.94 -4.82
C CYS A 97 26.10 -1.55 -3.72
N ALA A 98 26.72 -2.55 -3.08
CA ALA A 98 27.78 -2.29 -2.12
C ALA A 98 28.98 -1.63 -2.82
N GLU A 99 29.54 -0.60 -2.20
CA GLU A 99 30.76 0.05 -2.66
C GLU A 99 31.99 -0.82 -2.33
N MET A 100 32.97 -0.86 -3.25
CA MET A 100 34.20 -1.62 -3.01
C MET A 100 35.11 -0.90 -2.02
N VAL A 101 35.47 -1.58 -0.94
CA VAL A 101 36.41 -1.07 0.05
C VAL A 101 37.79 -1.71 -0.17
N SER A 102 38.79 -0.89 -0.45
CA SER A 102 40.15 -1.31 -0.83
C SER A 102 40.86 -2.19 0.22
N LYS A 103 40.59 -2.01 1.52
CA LYS A 103 41.23 -2.77 2.60
C LYS A 103 40.27 -2.98 3.77
N LEU A 104 40.26 -4.19 4.32
CA LEU A 104 39.66 -4.46 5.62
C LEU A 104 40.60 -3.90 6.69
N LEU A 105 40.17 -2.84 7.39
CA LEU A 105 40.97 -2.21 8.44
C LEU A 105 40.91 -3.02 9.73
N THR A 106 42.05 -3.20 10.39
CA THR A 106 42.11 -3.72 11.76
C THR A 106 41.57 -2.67 12.74
N PRO A 107 41.16 -3.08 13.96
CA PRO A 107 40.71 -2.14 14.99
C PRO A 107 41.73 -1.01 15.24
N GLU A 108 43.01 -1.33 15.34
CA GLU A 108 44.09 -0.36 15.61
C GLU A 108 44.22 0.67 14.46
N GLN A 109 44.02 0.23 13.22
CA GLN A 109 44.03 1.11 12.05
C GLN A 109 42.81 2.02 11.99
N LYS A 110 41.65 1.58 12.52
CA LYS A 110 40.47 2.43 12.65
C LYS A 110 40.68 3.48 13.73
N ASP A 111 41.22 3.10 14.88
CA ASP A 111 41.48 4.02 16.00
C ASP A 111 42.50 5.11 15.61
N SER A 112 43.55 4.72 14.89
CA SER A 112 44.56 5.67 14.38
C SER A 112 43.99 6.67 13.37
N ARG A 113 42.91 6.32 12.64
CA ARG A 113 42.24 7.24 11.70
C ARG A 113 41.24 8.18 12.36
N MET A 114 40.68 7.78 13.51
CA MET A 114 39.69 8.59 14.25
C MET A 114 40.36 9.62 15.17
N ASN A 115 41.58 9.34 15.63
CA ASN A 115 42.33 10.15 16.60
C ASN A 115 43.33 11.14 15.96
N ASN A 116 43.26 11.37 14.65
CA ASN A 116 44.16 12.25 13.88
C ASN A 116 43.34 13.25 13.07
#